data_AF-A0A8S3ERZ3-F1
#
_entry.id   AF-A0A8S3ERZ3-F1
#
_cell.length_a   1.000
_cell.length_b   1.000
_cell.length_c   1.000
_cell.angle_alpha   90.00
_cell.angle_beta   90.00
_cell.angle_gamma   90.00
#
_symmetry.space_group_name_H-M   'P 1'
#
loop_
_entity.id
_entity.type
_entity.pdbx_description
1 polymer ?
#
loop_
_entity_poly.entity_id
_entity_poly.type
_entity_poly.pdbx_seq_one_letter_code
_entity_poly.pdbx_strand_id
1 'polypeptide(L)' 'MAATSTKLRPLVKGKILKKRTKKFVRHQSDRYFRLRPNWRKPRGIDNRVRRRFKGVYLMPSIGYGSD' A
#
# COMPACT_ATOMS: atom_id res chain seq x y z
N MET A 1 -22.15 -21.96 -32.70
CA MET A 1 -21.63 -20.58 -32.85
C MET A 1 -21.34 -20.03 -31.45
N ALA A 2 -20.16 -20.32 -30.89
CA ALA A 2 -19.79 -19.79 -29.58
C ALA A 2 -19.05 -18.46 -29.78
N ALA A 3 -19.66 -17.36 -29.36
CA ALA A 3 -18.99 -16.07 -29.35
C ALA A 3 -17.94 -16.05 -28.23
N THR A 4 -16.67 -16.19 -28.58
CA THR A 4 -15.57 -15.95 -27.65
C THR A 4 -15.46 -14.45 -27.39
N SER A 5 -15.72 -14.02 -26.15
CA SER A 5 -15.54 -12.62 -25.72
C SER A 5 -14.08 -12.19 -25.94
N THR A 6 -13.85 -11.35 -26.94
CA THR A 6 -12.52 -10.85 -27.28
C THR A 6 -12.08 -9.83 -26.24
N LYS A 7 -11.25 -10.25 -25.28
CA LYS A 7 -10.63 -9.36 -24.29
C LYS A 7 -9.77 -8.31 -25.02
N LEU A 8 -10.21 -7.05 -25.04
CA LEU A 8 -9.48 -5.96 -25.69
C LEU A 8 -8.10 -5.80 -25.03
N ARG A 9 -7.04 -5.85 -25.84
CA ARG A 9 -5.65 -5.67 -25.38
C ARG A 9 -5.26 -4.21 -25.57
N PRO A 10 -4.67 -3.55 -24.55
CA PRO A 10 -4.24 -2.16 -24.68
C PRO A 10 -3.12 -2.04 -25.72
N LEU A 11 -3.20 -0.98 -26.54
CA LEU A 11 -2.24 -0.68 -27.61
C LEU A 11 -0.86 -0.33 -27.05
N VAL A 12 -0.81 0.38 -25.92
CA VAL A 12 0.43 0.79 -25.25
C VAL A 12 0.51 0.13 -23.89
N LYS A 13 1.61 -0.58 -23.63
CA LYS A 13 1.94 -1.14 -22.33
C LYS A 13 3.05 -0.33 -21.68
N GLY A 14 2.69 0.71 -20.95
CA GLY A 14 3.64 1.43 -20.08
C GLY A 14 4.18 0.48 -19.01
N LYS A 15 5.50 0.45 -18.80
CA LYS A 15 6.12 -0.35 -17.74
C LYS A 15 5.87 0.32 -16.39
N ILE A 16 4.83 -0.10 -15.69
CA ILE A 16 4.51 0.43 -14.35
C ILE A 16 5.57 -0.04 -13.34
N LEU A 17 6.49 0.85 -12.99
CA LEU A 17 7.50 0.60 -11.96
C LEU A 17 6.94 0.90 -10.58
N LYS A 18 6.78 -0.13 -9.75
CA LYS A 18 6.33 0.02 -8.36
C LYS A 18 7.49 0.50 -7.48
N LYS A 19 7.41 1.74 -6.99
CA LYS A 19 8.40 2.35 -6.06
C LYS A 19 8.53 1.59 -4.74
N ARG A 20 7.47 0.90 -4.31
CA ARG A 20 7.46 0.06 -3.11
C ARG A 20 6.61 -1.18 -3.35
N THR A 21 7.20 -2.34 -3.08
CA THR A 21 6.51 -3.64 -3.17
C THR A 21 5.86 -4.05 -1.85
N LYS A 22 6.48 -3.70 -0.72
CA LYS A 22 5.94 -3.99 0.62
C LYS A 22 4.64 -3.22 0.90
N LYS A 23 3.62 -3.92 1.40
CA LYS A 23 2.36 -3.30 1.83
C LYS A 23 2.58 -2.31 2.97
N PHE A 24 1.70 -1.31 3.06
CA PHE A 24 1.61 -0.41 4.21
C PHE A 24 0.71 -1.06 5.26
N VAL A 25 1.33 -1.70 6.24
CA VAL A 25 0.62 -2.38 7.33
C VAL A 25 0.27 -1.42 8.46
N ARG A 26 -0.86 -1.66 9.12
CA ARG A 26 -1.25 -0.92 10.33
C ARG A 26 -0.25 -1.19 11.46
N HIS A 27 0.15 -0.15 12.18
CA HIS A 27 0.97 -0.27 13.39
C HIS A 27 0.34 -1.25 14.39
N GLN A 28 1.14 -2.19 14.92
CA GLN A 28 0.75 -3.24 15.89
C GLN A 28 -0.25 -4.29 15.38
N SER A 29 -0.49 -4.37 14.07
CA SER A 29 -1.29 -5.47 13.50
C SER A 29 -0.58 -6.83 13.56
N ASP A 30 0.74 -6.82 13.70
CA ASP A 30 1.58 -8.00 13.95
C ASP A 30 1.42 -8.54 15.38
N ARG A 31 1.13 -7.67 16.35
CA ARG A 31 1.06 -8.04 17.77
C ARG A 31 -0.33 -8.50 18.22
N TYR A 32 -1.39 -7.94 17.64
CA TYR A 32 -2.76 -8.15 18.11
C TYR A 32 -3.67 -8.65 16.99
N PHE A 33 -4.30 -9.83 17.18
CA PHE A 33 -5.24 -10.40 16.22
C PHE A 33 -6.47 -9.50 15.94
N ARG A 34 -6.91 -8.73 16.94
CA ARG A 34 -8.00 -7.72 16.79
C ARG A 34 -7.66 -6.59 15.80
N LEU A 35 -6.39 -6.35 15.50
CA LEU A 35 -5.96 -5.31 14.56
C LEU A 35 -5.70 -5.93 13.19
N ARG A 36 -6.64 -5.73 12.26
CA ARG A 36 -6.40 -6.06 10.85
C ARG A 36 -5.22 -5.26 10.27
N PRO A 37 -4.45 -5.83 9.33
CA PRO A 37 -3.26 -5.21 8.75
C PRO A 37 -3.56 -4.03 7.80
N ASN A 38 -4.84 -3.74 7.54
CA ASN A 38 -5.27 -2.66 6.65
C ASN A 38 -4.81 -1.29 7.18
N TRP A 39 -4.15 -0.51 6.31
CA TRP A 39 -3.59 0.79 6.66
C TRP A 39 -4.60 1.73 7.32
N ARG A 40 -4.18 2.38 8.41
CA ARG A 40 -4.92 3.47 9.09
C ARG A 40 -3.91 4.51 9.56
N LYS A 41 -4.27 5.80 9.44
CA LYS A 41 -3.43 6.91 9.88
C LYS A 41 -3.40 6.97 11.43
N PRO A 42 -2.24 6.83 12.09
CA PRO A 42 -2.14 6.95 13.55
C PRO A 42 -2.38 8.40 13.98
N ARG A 43 -3.18 8.61 15.04
CA ARG A 43 -3.54 9.93 15.57
C ARG A 43 -2.96 10.27 16.96
N GLY A 44 -2.49 9.28 17.72
CA GLY A 44 -2.02 9.46 19.11
C GLY A 44 -0.78 10.35 19.24
N ILE A 45 -0.71 11.11 20.34
CA ILE A 45 0.32 12.14 20.58
C ILE A 45 1.75 11.58 20.57
N ASP A 46 1.95 10.42 21.21
CA ASP A 46 3.27 9.77 21.36
C ASP A 46 3.52 8.65 20.34
N ASN A 47 2.66 8.52 19.32
CA ASN A 47 2.81 7.44 18.36
C ASN A 47 4.08 7.60 17.51
N ARG A 48 4.97 6.60 17.59
CA ARG A 48 6.28 6.61 16.91
C ARG A 48 6.18 6.70 15.38
N VAL A 49 5.18 6.07 14.78
CA VAL A 49 4.93 6.12 13.32
C VAL A 49 4.44 7.51 12.91
N ARG A 50 3.57 8.15 13.71
CA ARG A 50 3.11 9.53 13.47
C ARG A 50 4.26 10.53 13.51
N ARG A 51 5.19 10.36 14.46
CA ARG A 51 6.41 11.18 14.61
C ARG A 51 7.53 10.83 13.62
N ARG A 52 7.35 9.80 12.78
CA ARG A 52 8.30 9.38 11.73
C ARG A 52 9.71 9.03 12.25
N PHE A 53 9.80 8.39 13.41
CA PHE A 53 11.10 7.93 13.91
C PHE A 53 11.77 6.93 12.94
N LYS A 54 13.11 6.91 12.90
CA LYS A 54 13.86 5.94 12.10
C LYS A 54 13.56 4.50 12.56
N GLY A 55 13.48 3.57 11.62
CA GLY A 55 13.30 2.14 11.89
C GLY A 55 11.86 1.70 12.19
N VAL A 56 10.88 2.61 12.14
CA VAL A 56 9.45 2.24 12.29
C VAL A 56 8.75 2.13 10.93
N TYR A 57 7.51 1.65 10.94
CA TYR A 57 6.68 1.55 9.74
C TYR A 57 6.56 2.89 9.01
N LEU A 58 6.74 2.86 7.69
CA LEU A 58 6.58 4.04 6.83
C LEU A 58 5.10 4.33 6.57
N MET A 59 4.75 5.60 6.43
CA MET A 59 3.41 6.04 6.06
C MET A 59 3.27 6.15 4.52
N PRO A 60 2.10 5.86 3.95
CA PRO A 60 1.79 6.23 2.59
C PRO A 60 1.90 7.75 2.39
N SER A 61 2.51 8.13 1.28
CA SER A 61 2.67 9.50 0.82
C SER A 61 2.60 9.52 -0.70
N ILE A 62 2.37 10.70 -1.28
CA ILE A 62 2.27 10.90 -2.74
C ILE A 62 3.55 10.43 -3.45
N GLY A 63 4.70 10.50 -2.79
CA GLY A 63 5.98 10.04 -3.33
C GLY A 63 6.01 8.56 -3.72
N TYR A 64 5.13 7.72 -3.16
CA TYR A 64 5.01 6.30 -3.52
C TYR A 64 4.08 6.03 -4.71
N GLY A 65 3.43 7.05 -5.28
CA GLY A 65 2.64 6.90 -6.51
C GLY A 65 3.49 6.34 -7.65
N SER A 66 2.97 5.33 -8.34
CA SER A 66 3.58 4.81 -9.58
C SER A 66 3.21 5.74 -10.73
N ASP A 67 4.13 5.87 -11.68
CA ASP A 67 3.87 6.46 -12.99
C ASP A 67 3.06 5.49 -13.87
#